data_AF-A0A9D4N984-F1
#
_entry.id   AF-A0A9D4N984-F1
#
_cell.length_a   1.000
_cell.length_b   1.000
_cell.length_c   1.000
_cell.angle_alpha   90.00
_cell.angle_beta   90.00
_cell.angle_gamma   90.00
#
_symmetry.space_group_name_H-M   'P 1'
#
loop_
_entity.id
_entity.type
_entity.pdbx_description
1 polymer ?
#
loop_
_entity_poly.entity_id
_entity_poly.type
_entity_poly.pdbx_seq_one_letter_code
_entity_poly.pdbx_strand_id
1 'polypeptide(L)'
;MEFTHPELYRRFSIGQWVVRDRPGWFCSVAGDMKVEQTIQRVSKGPGGHYVVGETRNAGAVAEFELLFHEIRSITSLLNLLTTNKPMDHTECHLQHLLSATRRHSFNHNVEMLLDYVLERQNPYIVTVSVPVPLHNLLTKLAVDKEVAVRLLKCIENGERVYRAYRQERIVEKAKKISSTISKRKLPKFTDHLKQSFLTSKAIL
;
A
#
# COMPACT_ATOMS: atom_id res chain seq x y z
N MET A 1 -6.60 51.03 -17.72
CA MET A 1 -7.19 49.89 -18.46
C MET A 1 -8.69 50.05 -18.64
N GLU A 2 -9.43 50.48 -17.61
CA GLU A 2 -10.89 50.68 -17.67
C GLU A 2 -11.34 51.55 -18.86
N PHE A 3 -10.63 52.65 -19.14
CA PHE A 3 -11.00 53.58 -20.23
C PHE A 3 -10.38 53.27 -21.59
N THR A 4 -9.27 52.50 -21.63
CA THR A 4 -8.54 52.21 -22.87
C THR A 4 -8.84 50.83 -23.45
N HIS A 5 -9.12 49.84 -22.61
CA HIS A 5 -9.44 48.47 -23.01
C HIS A 5 -10.56 47.92 -22.10
N PRO A 6 -11.78 48.46 -22.23
CA PRO A 6 -12.88 48.20 -21.29
C PRO A 6 -13.28 46.72 -21.23
N GLU A 7 -13.19 46.00 -22.35
CA GLU A 7 -13.50 44.57 -22.40
C GLU A 7 -12.46 43.73 -21.64
N LEU A 8 -11.18 44.08 -21.75
CA LEU A 8 -10.10 43.37 -21.07
C LEU A 8 -10.15 43.64 -19.57
N TYR A 9 -10.45 44.89 -19.19
CA TYR A 9 -10.72 45.27 -17.80
C TYR A 9 -11.93 44.51 -17.24
N ARG A 10 -13.04 44.45 -17.98
CA ARG A 10 -14.25 43.72 -17.58
C ARG A 10 -13.95 42.23 -17.34
N ARG A 11 -13.23 41.58 -18.27
CA ARG A 11 -12.84 40.16 -18.16
C ARG A 11 -11.89 39.90 -16.99
N PHE A 12 -10.98 40.83 -16.75
CA PHE A 12 -10.07 40.75 -15.61
C PHE A 12 -10.85 40.86 -14.28
N SER A 13 -11.77 41.82 -14.18
CA SER A 13 -12.62 42.05 -12.99
C SER A 13 -13.53 40.87 -12.67
N ILE A 14 -13.97 40.09 -13.66
CA ILE A 14 -14.76 38.86 -13.45
C ILE A 14 -13.88 37.60 -13.23
N GLY A 15 -12.55 37.76 -13.15
CA GLY A 15 -11.64 36.65 -12.85
C GLY A 15 -11.31 35.74 -14.03
N GLN A 16 -11.52 36.16 -15.29
CA GLN A 16 -11.20 35.37 -16.49
C GLN A 16 -9.71 35.43 -16.88
N TRP A 17 -8.82 35.37 -15.90
CA TRP A 17 -7.36 35.28 -16.08
C TRP A 17 -6.78 33.94 -15.60
N VAL A 18 -7.65 33.04 -15.12
CA VAL A 18 -7.32 31.68 -14.70
C VAL A 18 -7.91 30.65 -15.65
N VAL A 19 -7.18 29.56 -15.88
CA VAL A 19 -7.66 28.40 -16.65
C VAL A 19 -8.35 27.43 -15.70
N ARG A 20 -9.53 26.92 -16.10
CA ARG A 20 -10.30 25.92 -15.35
C ARG A 20 -10.53 24.70 -16.23
N ASP A 21 -9.97 23.55 -15.84
CA ASP A 21 -10.18 22.29 -16.57
C ASP A 21 -11.51 21.61 -16.20
N ARG A 22 -12.00 21.87 -14.99
CA ARG A 22 -13.17 21.21 -14.41
C ARG A 22 -13.97 22.21 -13.57
N PRO A 23 -15.29 22.00 -13.42
CA PRO A 23 -16.10 22.81 -12.52
C PRO A 23 -15.70 22.55 -11.06
N GLY A 24 -15.46 23.62 -10.29
CA GLY A 24 -15.09 23.54 -8.86
C GLY A 24 -14.37 24.80 -8.36
N TRP A 25 -14.45 25.09 -7.06
CA TRP A 25 -13.87 26.30 -6.46
C TRP A 25 -12.34 26.28 -6.32
N PHE A 26 -11.71 25.11 -6.45
CA PHE A 26 -10.25 24.93 -6.34
C PHE A 26 -9.62 24.36 -7.61
N CYS A 27 -10.27 24.54 -8.76
CA CYS A 27 -9.83 23.99 -10.06
C CYS A 27 -9.26 25.06 -11.01
N SER A 28 -9.02 26.28 -10.52
CA SER A 28 -8.44 27.37 -11.30
C SER A 28 -6.93 27.46 -11.13
N VAL A 29 -6.21 27.49 -12.25
CA VAL A 29 -4.75 27.62 -12.29
C VAL A 29 -4.39 28.86 -13.13
N ALA A 30 -3.35 29.60 -12.74
CA ALA A 30 -2.83 30.70 -13.56
C ALA A 30 -2.42 30.18 -14.95
N GLY A 31 -2.63 31.00 -16.00
CA GLY A 31 -2.33 30.59 -17.38
C GLY A 31 -0.90 30.07 -17.56
N ASP A 32 0.08 30.76 -17.00
CA ASP A 32 1.49 30.37 -17.03
C ASP A 32 1.73 28.99 -16.39
N MET A 33 1.25 28.79 -15.17
CA MET A 33 1.36 27.51 -14.48
C MET A 33 0.60 26.39 -15.22
N LYS A 34 -0.46 26.73 -15.95
CA LYS A 34 -1.17 25.76 -16.77
C LYS A 34 -0.38 25.34 -18.00
N VAL A 35 0.29 26.29 -18.65
CA VAL A 35 1.23 26.03 -19.75
C VAL A 35 2.37 25.14 -19.24
N GLU A 36 2.88 25.39 -18.03
CA GLU A 36 3.88 24.53 -17.44
C GLU A 36 3.34 23.11 -17.22
N GLN A 37 2.16 22.96 -16.62
CA GLN A 37 1.57 21.65 -16.33
C GLN A 37 1.21 20.82 -17.57
N THR A 38 1.01 21.44 -18.73
CA THR A 38 0.44 20.78 -19.93
C THR A 38 1.37 20.74 -21.13
N ILE A 39 2.01 21.86 -21.48
CA ILE A 39 2.85 21.98 -22.67
C ILE A 39 4.29 21.74 -22.27
N GLN A 40 4.78 22.48 -21.28
CA GLN A 40 6.20 22.40 -20.91
C GLN A 40 6.54 21.14 -20.11
N ARG A 41 5.63 20.65 -19.26
CA ARG A 41 5.84 19.41 -18.48
C ARG A 41 6.13 18.20 -19.35
N VAL A 42 5.60 18.14 -20.57
CA VAL A 42 5.82 16.99 -21.47
C VAL A 42 7.13 17.18 -22.25
N SER A 43 7.53 18.42 -22.52
CA SER A 43 8.84 18.74 -23.12
C SER A 43 10.01 18.55 -22.14
N LYS A 44 9.72 18.62 -20.83
CA LYS A 44 10.64 18.30 -19.74
C LYS A 44 10.48 16.80 -19.44
N GLY A 45 11.49 15.97 -19.69
CA GLY A 45 11.40 14.53 -19.41
C GLY A 45 11.16 14.20 -17.93
N PRO A 46 11.02 12.91 -17.56
CA PRO A 46 10.93 12.51 -16.16
C PRO A 46 12.14 13.06 -15.37
N GLY A 47 11.90 13.94 -14.41
CA GLY A 47 12.95 14.60 -13.62
C GLY A 47 13.28 16.05 -14.00
N GLY A 48 12.58 16.66 -14.97
CA GLY A 48 12.78 18.07 -15.31
C GLY A 48 14.00 18.34 -16.21
N HIS A 49 14.70 17.29 -16.64
CA HIS A 49 15.84 17.39 -17.54
C HIS A 49 15.36 17.36 -19.00
N TYR A 50 15.86 18.30 -19.80
CA TYR A 50 15.60 18.40 -21.23
C TYR A 50 16.68 17.67 -22.03
N VAL A 51 16.30 17.18 -23.22
CA VAL A 51 17.24 16.88 -24.33
C VAL A 51 18.05 18.13 -24.71
N VAL A 52 17.46 19.33 -24.60
CA VAL A 52 18.11 20.62 -24.89
C VAL A 52 19.16 21.01 -23.83
N GLY A 53 19.01 20.57 -22.59
CA GLY A 53 19.99 20.82 -21.52
C GLY A 53 21.27 20.01 -21.69
N GLU A 54 21.17 18.84 -22.33
CA GLU A 54 22.25 17.87 -22.47
C GLU A 54 22.87 17.88 -23.88
N THR A 55 22.10 18.27 -24.90
CA THR A 55 22.54 18.26 -26.30
C THR A 55 22.67 19.68 -26.84
N ARG A 56 23.91 20.15 -27.06
CA ARG A 56 24.21 21.44 -27.73
C ARG A 56 23.95 21.45 -29.24
N ASN A 57 23.38 20.38 -29.80
CA ASN A 57 23.16 20.24 -31.23
C ASN A 57 21.83 20.89 -31.64
N ALA A 58 21.91 22.07 -32.27
CA ALA A 58 20.76 22.83 -32.74
C ALA A 58 19.87 22.04 -33.72
N GLY A 59 20.43 21.12 -34.52
CA GLY A 59 19.66 20.29 -35.45
C GLY A 59 18.75 19.30 -34.72
N ALA A 60 19.26 18.65 -33.68
CA ALA A 60 18.49 17.71 -32.86
C ALA A 60 17.40 18.43 -32.03
N VAL A 61 17.67 19.66 -31.59
CA VAL A 61 16.67 20.51 -30.91
C VAL A 61 15.56 20.91 -31.87
N ALA A 62 15.90 21.36 -33.08
CA ALA A 62 14.90 21.73 -34.09
C ALA A 62 14.06 20.52 -34.54
N GLU A 63 14.69 19.36 -34.76
CA GLU A 63 13.99 18.12 -35.11
C GLU A 63 13.04 17.69 -33.99
N PHE A 64 13.48 17.77 -32.73
CA PHE A 64 12.63 17.50 -31.59
C PHE A 64 11.46 18.48 -31.52
N GLU A 65 11.68 19.79 -31.64
CA GLU A 65 10.61 20.80 -31.60
C GLU A 65 9.56 20.60 -32.70
N LEU A 66 9.99 20.21 -33.91
CA LEU A 66 9.09 19.93 -35.03
C LEU A 66 8.29 18.62 -34.84
N LEU A 67 8.95 17.55 -34.41
CA LEU A 67 8.32 16.22 -34.30
C LEU A 67 7.54 16.02 -33.01
N PHE A 68 7.90 16.71 -31.93
CA PHE A 68 7.34 16.49 -30.60
C PHE A 68 5.83 16.76 -30.55
N HIS A 69 5.38 17.85 -31.17
CA HIS A 69 3.96 18.20 -31.20
C HIS A 69 3.14 17.23 -32.06
N GLU A 70 3.72 16.69 -33.13
CA GLU A 70 3.09 15.67 -33.98
C GLU A 70 2.98 14.33 -33.25
N ILE A 71 4.07 13.84 -32.65
CA ILE A 71 4.08 12.61 -31.84
C ILE A 71 3.06 12.71 -30.70
N ARG A 72 2.96 13.88 -30.06
CA ARG A 72 1.96 14.14 -29.01
C ARG A 72 0.54 14.08 -29.56
N SER A 73 0.29 14.68 -30.71
CA SER A 73 -1.05 14.69 -31.33
C SER A 73 -1.49 13.29 -31.72
N ILE A 74 -0.58 12.49 -32.29
CA ILE A 74 -0.82 11.07 -32.59
C ILE A 74 -1.10 10.29 -31.30
N THR A 75 -0.29 10.46 -30.26
CA THR A 75 -0.47 9.76 -28.97
C THR A 75 -1.79 10.15 -28.30
N SER A 76 -2.17 11.44 -28.35
CA SER A 76 -3.44 11.93 -27.82
C SER A 76 -4.63 11.35 -28.58
N LEU A 77 -4.52 11.26 -29.91
CA LEU A 77 -5.54 10.66 -30.76
C LEU A 77 -5.67 9.16 -30.48
N LEU A 78 -4.55 8.44 -30.37
CA LEU A 78 -4.54 7.02 -30.02
C LEU A 78 -5.18 6.79 -28.65
N ASN A 79 -4.84 7.59 -27.63
CA ASN A 79 -5.46 7.54 -26.32
C ASN A 79 -6.97 7.84 -26.39
N LEU A 80 -7.40 8.82 -27.18
CA LEU A 80 -8.83 9.12 -27.36
C LEU A 80 -9.57 7.93 -28.00
N LEU A 81 -8.98 7.33 -29.03
CA LEU A 81 -9.57 6.21 -29.77
C LEU A 81 -9.61 4.92 -28.93
N THR A 82 -8.61 4.67 -28.09
CA THR A 82 -8.57 3.50 -27.19
C THR A 82 -9.43 3.69 -25.93
N THR A 83 -9.75 4.93 -25.56
CA THR A 83 -10.44 5.27 -24.30
C THR A 83 -11.89 5.74 -24.52
N ASN A 84 -12.68 5.06 -25.37
CA ASN A 84 -14.13 5.32 -25.51
C ASN A 84 -14.97 4.83 -24.31
N LYS A 85 -14.33 4.50 -23.19
CA LYS A 85 -14.91 4.55 -21.84
C LYS A 85 -13.84 5.12 -20.92
N PRO A 86 -14.15 6.08 -20.03
CA PRO A 86 -13.36 6.21 -18.82
C PRO A 86 -13.57 4.90 -18.06
N MET A 87 -12.71 3.92 -18.29
CA MET A 87 -12.54 2.88 -17.31
C MET A 87 -11.97 3.62 -16.09
N ASP A 88 -12.65 3.50 -14.95
CA ASP A 88 -12.02 3.70 -13.65
C ASP A 88 -10.89 2.68 -13.53
N HIS A 89 -9.75 2.98 -14.15
CA HIS A 89 -8.56 2.15 -14.10
C HIS A 89 -7.97 2.31 -12.70
N THR A 90 -8.48 1.51 -11.75
CA THR A 90 -7.78 1.16 -10.51
C THR A 90 -6.38 0.59 -10.77
N GLU A 91 -6.07 0.21 -12.01
CA GLU A 91 -4.74 -0.22 -12.45
C GLU A 91 -3.67 0.87 -12.41
N CYS A 92 -4.02 2.16 -12.58
CA CYS A 92 -3.05 3.24 -12.40
C CYS A 92 -2.62 3.39 -10.91
N HIS A 93 -3.49 3.01 -9.97
CA HIS A 93 -3.12 2.86 -8.55
C HIS A 93 -2.22 1.64 -8.28
N LEU A 94 -2.28 0.60 -9.12
CA LEU A 94 -1.37 -0.55 -9.03
C LEU A 94 0.06 -0.22 -9.49
N GLN A 95 0.27 0.81 -10.34
CA GLN A 95 1.62 1.21 -10.76
C GLN A 95 2.48 1.70 -9.59
N HIS A 96 1.91 2.34 -8.57
CA HIS A 96 2.67 2.73 -7.38
C HIS A 96 3.17 1.51 -6.58
N LEU A 97 2.37 0.44 -6.50
CA LEU A 97 2.75 -0.83 -5.89
C LEU A 97 3.87 -1.54 -6.67
N LEU A 98 3.92 -1.33 -7.99
CA LEU A 98 4.95 -1.87 -8.87
C LEU A 98 6.13 -0.92 -9.11
N SER A 99 6.20 0.23 -8.42
CA SER A 99 7.33 1.15 -8.55
C SER A 99 8.64 0.49 -8.13
N ALA A 100 9.74 0.83 -8.82
CA ALA A 100 11.07 0.27 -8.52
C ALA A 100 11.45 0.45 -7.04
N THR A 101 11.13 1.60 -6.47
CA THR A 101 11.36 1.91 -5.05
C THR A 101 10.59 0.97 -4.11
N ARG A 102 9.29 0.75 -4.33
CA ARG A 102 8.52 -0.19 -3.50
C ARG A 102 8.95 -1.64 -3.69
N ARG A 103 9.34 -2.02 -4.91
CA ARG A 103 9.90 -3.36 -5.18
C ARG A 103 11.22 -3.58 -4.42
N HIS A 104 12.10 -2.58 -4.38
CA HIS A 104 13.32 -2.63 -3.57
C HIS A 104 13.01 -2.72 -2.08
N SER A 105 12.11 -1.89 -1.54
CA SER A 105 11.72 -1.98 -0.14
C SER A 105 11.08 -3.33 0.21
N PHE A 106 10.25 -3.89 -0.68
CA PHE A 106 9.67 -5.21 -0.50
C PHE A 106 10.74 -6.30 -0.50
N ASN A 107 11.64 -6.32 -1.49
CA ASN A 107 12.72 -7.29 -1.58
C ASN A 107 13.64 -7.20 -0.36
N HIS A 108 14.01 -5.98 0.06
CA HIS A 108 14.80 -5.76 1.27
C HIS A 108 14.09 -6.29 2.52
N ASN A 109 12.78 -6.07 2.67
CA ASN A 109 12.02 -6.63 3.79
C ASN A 109 11.94 -8.17 3.75
N VAL A 110 11.90 -8.76 2.56
CA VAL A 110 11.94 -10.23 2.38
C VAL A 110 13.32 -10.77 2.72
N GLU A 111 14.39 -10.12 2.29
CA GLU A 111 15.78 -10.46 2.66
C GLU A 111 15.97 -10.40 4.18
N MET A 112 15.55 -9.30 4.81
CA MET A 112 15.57 -9.15 6.27
C MET A 112 14.80 -10.25 7.02
N LEU A 113 13.69 -10.72 6.44
CA LEU A 113 12.91 -11.82 7.00
C LEU A 113 13.64 -13.16 6.84
N LEU A 114 14.25 -13.41 5.67
CA LEU A 114 15.02 -14.61 5.40
C LEU A 114 16.26 -14.69 6.30
N ASP A 115 16.99 -13.59 6.45
CA ASP A 115 18.15 -13.49 7.36
C ASP A 115 17.73 -13.78 8.80
N TYR A 116 16.61 -13.19 9.25
CA TYR A 116 16.07 -13.48 10.59
C TYR A 116 15.73 -14.96 10.79
N VAL A 117 15.18 -15.63 9.77
CA VAL A 117 14.86 -17.05 9.81
C VAL A 117 16.13 -17.92 9.81
N LEU A 118 17.16 -17.53 9.07
CA LEU A 118 18.44 -18.25 9.00
C LEU A 118 19.24 -18.11 10.31
N GLU A 119 19.28 -16.91 10.91
CA GLU A 119 19.99 -16.64 12.17
C GLU A 119 19.43 -17.43 13.37
N ARG A 120 18.12 -17.70 13.39
CA ARG A 120 17.41 -18.28 14.54
C ARG A 120 17.20 -19.79 14.45
N GLN A 121 17.99 -20.46 13.61
CA GLN A 121 17.84 -21.85 13.16
C GLN A 121 16.68 -22.01 12.17
N ASN A 122 17.05 -22.30 10.93
CA ASN A 122 16.12 -22.56 9.84
C ASN A 122 15.06 -23.60 10.29
N PRO A 123 13.76 -23.25 10.31
CA PRO A 123 12.70 -24.13 10.78
C PRO A 123 12.53 -25.39 9.90
N TYR A 124 13.17 -25.41 8.72
CA TYR A 124 13.19 -26.54 7.80
C TYR A 124 14.42 -27.45 7.99
N ILE A 125 15.42 -27.04 8.79
CA ILE A 125 16.56 -27.87 9.15
C ILE A 125 16.31 -28.40 10.57
N VAL A 126 15.67 -29.56 10.65
CA VAL A 126 15.42 -30.25 11.92
C VAL A 126 16.69 -30.98 12.34
N THR A 127 17.68 -30.25 12.85
CA THR A 127 18.75 -30.88 13.63
C THR A 127 18.17 -31.30 14.98
N VAL A 128 18.05 -32.61 15.12
CA VAL A 128 17.33 -33.33 16.18
C VAL A 128 17.82 -32.94 17.59
N SER A 129 16.85 -32.92 18.53
CA SER A 129 16.96 -33.06 20.00
C SER A 129 16.80 -31.84 20.92
N VAL A 130 16.54 -30.63 20.41
CA VAL A 130 16.20 -29.49 21.29
C VAL A 130 14.81 -28.93 20.94
N PRO A 131 13.89 -28.76 21.90
CA PRO A 131 12.61 -28.10 21.64
C PRO A 131 12.88 -26.65 21.22
N VAL A 132 12.76 -26.36 19.93
CA VAL A 132 12.94 -25.01 19.39
C VAL A 132 11.84 -24.11 19.98
N PRO A 133 12.18 -23.05 20.72
CA PRO A 133 11.18 -22.14 21.25
C PRO A 133 10.42 -21.49 20.09
N LEU A 134 9.09 -21.51 20.17
CA LEU A 134 8.24 -20.83 19.18
C LEU A 134 8.42 -19.32 19.35
N HIS A 135 8.74 -18.60 18.28
CA HIS A 135 8.92 -17.14 18.34
C HIS A 135 7.78 -16.41 17.63
N ASN A 136 7.39 -15.25 18.16
CA ASN A 136 6.48 -14.35 17.46
C ASN A 136 7.28 -13.44 16.52
N LEU A 137 7.00 -13.53 15.21
CA LEU A 137 7.71 -12.80 14.16
C LEU A 137 7.69 -11.27 14.31
N LEU A 138 6.58 -10.71 14.82
CA LEU A 138 6.43 -9.26 14.98
C LEU A 138 7.18 -8.75 16.21
N THR A 139 7.01 -9.44 17.34
CA THR A 139 7.60 -9.00 18.62
C THR A 139 9.02 -9.52 18.83
N LYS A 140 9.46 -10.50 18.04
CA LYS A 140 10.73 -11.23 18.15
C LYS A 140 10.93 -11.96 19.49
N LEU A 141 9.89 -12.06 20.32
CA LEU A 141 9.93 -12.74 21.63
C LEU A 141 9.60 -14.22 21.51
N ALA A 142 10.24 -15.04 22.35
CA ALA A 142 9.88 -16.43 22.53
C ALA A 142 8.51 -16.53 23.23
N VAL A 143 7.66 -17.40 22.70
CA VAL A 143 6.33 -17.72 23.22
C VAL A 143 6.48 -18.66 24.41
N ASP A 144 5.66 -18.45 25.43
CA ASP A 144 5.63 -19.34 26.59
C ASP A 144 5.32 -20.79 26.20
N LYS A 145 5.86 -21.75 26.95
CA LYS A 145 5.77 -23.17 26.65
C LYS A 145 4.31 -23.65 26.61
N GLU A 146 3.44 -23.17 27.48
CA GLU A 146 2.03 -23.58 27.49
C GLU A 146 1.28 -23.11 26.25
N VAL A 147 1.51 -21.85 25.87
CA VAL A 147 0.92 -21.25 24.67
C VAL A 147 1.49 -21.91 23.41
N ALA A 148 2.79 -22.20 23.38
CA ALA A 148 3.45 -22.88 22.26
C ALA A 148 2.91 -24.29 22.04
N VAL A 149 2.83 -25.13 23.09
CA VAL A 149 2.28 -26.49 22.98
C VAL A 149 0.83 -26.46 22.50
N ARG A 150 0.02 -25.51 22.97
CA ARG A 150 -1.37 -25.36 22.52
C ARG A 150 -1.45 -24.98 21.04
N LEU A 151 -0.60 -24.07 20.57
CA LEU A 151 -0.55 -23.64 19.17
C LEU A 151 -0.09 -24.77 18.25
N LEU A 152 0.93 -25.52 18.67
CA LEU A 152 1.40 -26.71 17.96
C LEU A 152 0.32 -27.80 17.88
N LYS A 153 -0.46 -27.97 18.94
CA LYS A 153 -1.58 -28.94 19.01
C LYS A 153 -2.94 -28.33 18.70
N CYS A 154 -3.01 -27.27 17.90
CA CYS A 154 -4.27 -26.54 17.67
C CYS A 154 -5.35 -27.42 17.02
N ILE A 155 -4.94 -28.27 16.07
CA ILE A 155 -5.83 -29.20 15.34
C ILE A 155 -6.38 -30.25 16.30
N GLU A 156 -5.51 -30.96 17.03
CA GLU A 156 -5.90 -31.96 18.03
C GLU A 156 -6.87 -31.38 19.08
N ASN A 157 -6.56 -30.17 19.56
CA ASN A 157 -7.40 -29.47 20.52
C ASN A 157 -8.77 -29.12 19.92
N GLY A 158 -8.80 -28.62 18.68
CA GLY A 158 -10.03 -28.29 17.96
C GLY A 158 -10.91 -29.51 17.73
N GLU A 159 -10.33 -30.62 17.28
CA GLU A 159 -11.04 -31.89 17.11
C GLU A 159 -11.67 -32.36 18.41
N ARG A 160 -10.93 -32.31 19.52
CA ARG A 160 -11.44 -32.70 20.83
C ARG A 160 -12.64 -31.86 21.26
N VAL A 161 -12.59 -30.54 21.05
CA VAL A 161 -13.72 -29.65 21.35
C VAL A 161 -14.92 -29.97 20.47
N TYR A 162 -14.70 -30.22 19.19
CA TYR A 162 -15.76 -30.57 18.25
C TYR A 162 -16.41 -31.90 18.60
N ARG A 163 -15.62 -32.94 18.93
CA ARG A 163 -16.14 -34.24 19.34
C ARG A 163 -17.01 -34.12 20.60
N ALA A 164 -16.58 -33.35 21.59
CA ALA A 164 -17.39 -33.07 22.78
C ALA A 164 -18.71 -32.35 22.42
N TYR A 165 -18.66 -31.33 21.55
CA TYR A 165 -19.87 -30.65 21.08
C TYR A 165 -20.83 -31.60 20.36
N ARG A 166 -20.32 -32.43 19.45
CA ARG A 166 -21.11 -33.43 18.71
C ARG A 166 -21.75 -34.42 19.67
N GLN A 167 -21.00 -34.91 20.66
CA GLN A 167 -21.49 -35.85 21.64
C GLN A 167 -22.66 -35.26 22.44
N GLU A 168 -22.46 -34.07 23.03
CA GLU A 168 -23.46 -33.42 23.89
C GLU A 168 -24.76 -33.04 23.16
N ARG A 169 -24.67 -32.63 21.88
CA ARG A 169 -25.81 -32.07 21.12
C ARG A 169 -26.51 -33.05 20.21
N ILE A 170 -25.75 -33.93 19.55
CA ILE A 170 -26.26 -34.78 18.47
C ILE A 170 -26.48 -36.21 18.97
N VAL A 171 -25.51 -36.76 19.70
CA VAL A 171 -25.55 -38.16 20.14
C VAL A 171 -26.38 -38.30 21.41
N GLU A 172 -25.95 -37.66 22.50
CA GLU A 172 -26.60 -37.76 23.81
C GLU A 172 -27.81 -36.85 23.93
N LYS A 173 -27.88 -35.81 23.07
CA LYS A 173 -28.94 -34.77 23.07
C LYS A 173 -29.18 -34.15 24.46
N ALA A 174 -28.17 -34.17 25.34
CA ALA A 174 -28.22 -33.60 26.69
C ALA A 174 -28.49 -32.09 26.69
N LYS A 175 -28.32 -31.46 25.52
CA LYS A 175 -28.16 -30.03 25.39
C LYS A 175 -28.76 -29.59 24.04
N LYS A 176 -29.64 -28.58 24.00
CA LYS A 176 -30.32 -28.11 22.76
C LYS A 176 -29.34 -27.55 21.73
N ILE A 177 -29.47 -27.87 20.45
CA ILE A 177 -28.59 -27.33 19.38
C ILE A 177 -28.56 -25.78 19.38
N SER A 178 -29.68 -25.14 19.70
CA SER A 178 -29.83 -23.67 19.70
C SER A 178 -29.17 -22.95 20.89
N SER A 179 -28.72 -23.65 21.93
CA SER A 179 -28.15 -22.94 23.08
C SER A 179 -26.74 -22.46 22.77
N THR A 180 -26.38 -21.30 23.31
CA THR A 180 -25.11 -20.62 23.08
C THR A 180 -23.88 -21.49 23.37
N ILE A 181 -22.91 -21.46 22.45
CA ILE A 181 -21.58 -22.06 22.66
C ILE A 181 -20.72 -21.07 23.44
N SER A 182 -20.36 -21.42 24.67
CA SER A 182 -19.52 -20.57 25.51
C SER A 182 -18.12 -20.40 24.92
N LYS A 183 -17.64 -19.16 24.85
CA LYS A 183 -16.26 -18.85 24.43
C LYS A 183 -15.28 -19.42 25.44
N ARG A 184 -14.27 -20.16 24.97
CA ARG A 184 -13.16 -20.60 25.82
C ARG A 184 -12.16 -19.45 25.99
N LYS A 185 -11.84 -19.10 27.23
CA LYS A 185 -10.78 -18.12 27.54
C LYS A 185 -9.43 -18.79 27.33
N LEU A 186 -8.82 -18.55 26.18
CA LEU A 186 -7.50 -19.05 25.83
C LEU A 186 -6.44 -18.01 26.22
N PRO A 187 -5.32 -18.41 26.87
CA PRO A 187 -4.23 -17.47 27.15
C PRO A 187 -3.70 -16.83 25.87
N LYS A 188 -3.55 -15.51 25.90
CA LYS A 188 -2.99 -14.68 24.84
C LYS A 188 -1.50 -14.51 25.05
N PHE A 189 -0.79 -14.18 23.98
CA PHE A 189 0.65 -13.86 24.03
C PHE A 189 0.99 -12.72 25.01
N THR A 190 0.02 -11.85 25.33
CA THR A 190 0.20 -10.69 26.22
C THR A 190 -0.21 -10.93 27.67
N ASP A 191 -0.83 -12.06 28.00
CA ASP A 191 -1.37 -12.28 29.36
C ASP A 191 -0.24 -12.39 30.40
N HIS A 192 0.95 -12.88 30.02
CA HIS A 192 2.10 -12.98 30.91
C HIS A 192 2.87 -11.66 31.11
N LEU A 193 2.76 -10.70 30.17
CA LEU A 193 3.30 -9.36 30.38
C LEU A 193 2.56 -8.62 31.51
N LYS A 194 1.33 -9.00 31.84
CA LYS A 194 0.62 -8.41 32.99
C LYS A 194 1.06 -9.01 34.33
N GLN A 195 1.47 -10.28 34.35
CA GLN A 195 1.92 -10.97 35.56
C GLN A 195 3.28 -10.47 36.02
N SER A 196 4.25 -10.25 35.13
CA SER A 196 5.57 -9.72 35.49
C SER A 196 5.53 -8.32 36.11
N PHE A 197 4.60 -7.46 35.66
CA PHE A 197 4.39 -6.14 36.25
C PHE A 197 3.71 -6.18 37.64
N LEU A 198 2.93 -7.23 37.93
CA LEU A 198 2.27 -7.40 39.22
C LEU A 198 3.24 -7.96 40.28
N THR A 199 4.15 -8.86 39.91
CA THR A 199 5.20 -9.34 40.82
C THR A 199 6.23 -8.25 41.17
N SER A 200 6.56 -7.34 40.25
CA SER A 200 7.46 -6.22 40.56
C SER A 200 6.84 -5.15 41.48
N LYS A 201 5.51 -5.06 41.57
CA LYS A 201 4.82 -4.15 42.52
C LYS A 201 4.59 -4.75 43.91
N ALA A 202 4.73 -6.07 44.06
CA ALA A 202 4.56 -6.75 45.34
C ALA A 202 5.85 -6.84 46.18
N ILE A 203 6.96 -6.24 45.69
CA ILE A 203 8.28 -6.20 46.36
C ILE A 203 8.60 -4.77 46.84
N LEU A 204 7.57 -3.95 47.13
CA LEU A 204 7.72 -2.67 47.83
C LEU A 204 6.91 -2.70 49.13
#